data_AF-A0A1J5P8S9-F1
#
_entry.id   AF-A0A1J5P8S9-F1
#
_cell.length_a   1.000
_cell.length_b   1.000
_cell.length_c   1.000
_cell.angle_alpha   90.00
_cell.angle_beta   90.00
_cell.angle_gamma   90.00
#
_symmetry.space_group_name_H-M   'P 1'
#
loop_
_entity.id
_entity.type
_entity.pdbx_description
1 polymer ?
#
loop_
_entity_poly.entity_id
_entity_poly.type
_entity_poly.pdbx_seq_one_letter_code
_entity_poly.pdbx_strand_id
1 'polypeptide(L)'
;MTARLAPSSRLSSTDIAGNNCRPSGQSESPLSTSPLVRMPPIASPSPLARPLNRLGSDVVAELGQRRVESIGCPHCDSRDVVRWGKASALPRYRCKGCQRTFNGLTKTPLAGLRMKDKWPAQAEAMIDGVSIAKAAKRCDVDYTTAFRWRHRFLASLAGDKPEALSGIVEGDETFILESFKGKRSGMPRKARKRGGKSAKRGISAEQIPVIVARDRYGATTDAVLPRLNRVSITAALGGIVTSANEFCCDGGTAIVAFARRAGIPTHILPMPGKPNPQAPDFHINNVNAYHGRLKEWLRPFHGVATKNLPNYLGWRRTLEALGQKIMPDDFIFGAIGFGPYQQSAL
;
A
#
# COMPACT_ATOMS: atom_id res chain seq x y z
N MET A 1 -49.52 38.37 45.93
CA MET A 1 -48.32 37.86 46.63
C MET A 1 -47.08 38.39 45.90
N THR A 2 -46.65 39.62 46.25
CA THR A 2 -45.38 39.92 46.99
C THR A 2 -44.15 39.49 46.18
N ALA A 3 -43.49 40.32 45.35
CA ALA A 3 -42.76 41.58 45.58
C ALA A 3 -41.45 41.47 46.40
N ARG A 4 -40.32 41.81 45.72
CA ARG A 4 -39.06 42.44 46.20
C ARG A 4 -38.12 41.57 47.07
N LEU A 5 -36.79 41.71 47.12
CA LEU A 5 -35.71 42.52 46.50
C LEU A 5 -34.37 41.83 46.89
N ALA A 6 -33.30 42.01 46.10
CA ALA A 6 -31.91 41.58 46.34
C ALA A 6 -31.15 42.58 47.27
N PRO A 7 -29.79 42.75 47.30
CA PRO A 7 -28.60 41.91 46.99
C PRO A 7 -27.40 42.09 47.99
N SER A 8 -26.18 41.66 47.57
CA SER A 8 -24.82 42.15 47.95
C SER A 8 -24.12 41.41 49.11
N SER A 9 -22.81 41.14 49.12
CA SER A 9 -21.67 41.87 48.55
C SER A 9 -20.41 41.00 48.33
N ARG A 10 -19.55 41.47 47.41
CA ARG A 10 -18.15 41.04 47.16
C ARG A 10 -17.16 41.90 47.97
N LEU A 11 -15.88 41.47 47.95
CA LEU A 11 -14.58 42.19 47.90
C LEU A 11 -13.62 41.63 48.98
N SER A 12 -12.29 41.64 48.91
CA SER A 12 -11.23 41.74 47.88
C SER A 12 -9.91 41.41 48.62
N SER A 13 -9.01 40.60 48.07
CA SER A 13 -7.66 40.98 47.57
C SER A 13 -6.77 41.81 48.52
N THR A 14 -5.61 41.26 48.92
CA THR A 14 -4.29 41.94 48.91
C THR A 14 -3.12 40.97 49.15
N ASP A 15 -2.10 41.08 48.29
CA ASP A 15 -0.74 40.54 48.39
C ASP A 15 0.08 41.23 49.48
N ILE A 16 1.05 40.54 50.11
CA ILE A 16 2.38 41.09 50.48
C ILE A 16 3.44 39.95 50.45
N ALA A 17 4.57 40.25 49.81
CA ALA A 17 5.76 39.42 49.62
C ALA A 17 6.76 39.50 50.79
N GLY A 18 7.69 38.54 50.86
CA GLY A 18 9.10 38.87 51.10
C GLY A 18 9.87 38.09 52.18
N ASN A 19 10.93 37.39 51.70
CA ASN A 19 12.21 37.07 52.36
C ASN A 19 12.28 35.97 53.44
N ASN A 20 13.39 35.26 53.65
CA ASN A 20 14.50 34.71 52.85
C ASN A 20 15.47 34.05 53.87
N CYS A 21 16.20 33.00 53.46
CA CYS A 21 17.49 32.51 54.03
C CYS A 21 17.46 31.82 55.43
N ARG A 22 18.18 30.73 55.74
CA ARG A 22 19.08 29.76 55.05
C ARG A 22 19.46 28.64 56.09
N PRO A 23 20.42 27.70 55.89
CA PRO A 23 20.14 26.27 55.71
C PRO A 23 20.72 25.33 56.80
N SER A 24 20.21 24.10 56.84
CA SER A 24 20.88 22.89 57.32
C SER A 24 20.40 21.77 56.39
N GLY A 25 21.23 20.98 55.72
CA GLY A 25 22.30 20.13 56.20
C GLY A 25 22.09 18.81 55.45
N GLN A 26 23.07 18.41 54.65
CA GLN A 26 22.99 17.43 53.57
C GLN A 26 22.73 15.99 54.07
N SER A 27 21.89 15.24 53.35
CA SER A 27 22.13 13.82 53.09
C SER A 27 21.55 13.48 51.72
N GLU A 28 22.43 13.40 50.72
CA GLU A 28 22.12 12.97 49.37
C GLU A 28 21.91 11.45 49.35
N SER A 29 20.76 11.01 48.84
CA SER A 29 20.55 9.63 48.37
C SER A 29 20.13 9.73 46.90
N PRO A 30 20.78 9.01 45.97
CA PRO A 30 20.69 9.32 44.56
C PRO A 30 19.34 8.87 43.97
N LEU A 31 18.63 9.84 43.38
CA LEU A 31 17.56 9.61 42.44
C LEU A 31 18.09 8.76 41.27
N SER A 32 17.53 7.56 41.13
CA SER A 32 17.72 6.69 39.99
C SER A 32 17.15 7.36 38.73
N THR A 33 18.00 8.08 38.01
CA THR A 33 17.74 8.53 36.64
C THR A 33 17.92 7.34 35.71
N SER A 34 16.79 6.72 35.33
CA SER A 34 16.79 5.77 34.22
C SER A 34 17.30 6.48 32.96
N PRO A 35 18.32 5.94 32.27
CA PRO A 35 18.83 6.57 31.06
C PRO A 35 17.77 6.46 29.96
N LEU A 36 17.45 7.59 29.35
CA LEU A 36 16.72 7.67 28.08
C LEU A 36 17.42 6.75 27.08
N VAL A 37 16.84 5.58 26.82
CA VAL A 37 17.30 4.67 25.77
C VAL A 37 17.11 5.39 24.44
N ARG A 38 18.21 5.93 23.94
CA ARG A 38 18.30 6.55 22.62
C ARG A 38 18.08 5.43 21.60
N MET A 39 16.88 5.35 21.03
CA MET A 39 16.60 4.42 19.93
C MET A 39 17.62 4.68 18.82
N PRO A 40 18.30 3.64 18.28
CA PRO A 40 19.23 3.84 17.20
C PRO A 40 18.45 4.35 15.96
N PRO A 41 19.07 5.20 15.12
CA PRO A 41 18.45 5.56 13.85
C PRO A 41 18.17 4.28 13.06
N ILE A 42 17.00 4.23 12.42
CA ILE A 42 16.65 3.18 11.45
C ILE A 42 17.76 3.19 10.40
N ALA A 43 18.68 2.23 10.50
CA ALA A 43 19.70 2.02 9.50
C ALA A 43 18.99 1.60 8.22
N SER A 44 19.15 2.39 7.16
CA SER A 44 18.83 1.95 5.80
C SER A 44 19.54 0.61 5.58
N PRO A 45 18.87 -0.43 5.06
CA PRO A 45 19.52 -1.70 4.82
C PRO A 45 20.72 -1.47 3.90
N SER A 46 21.88 -1.93 4.37
CA SER A 46 23.10 -1.98 3.57
C SER A 46 22.81 -2.84 2.33
N PRO A 47 23.16 -2.40 1.11
CA PRO A 47 22.91 -3.19 -0.08
C PRO A 47 23.74 -4.47 0.04
N LEU A 48 23.07 -5.62 0.17
CA LEU A 48 23.69 -6.92 0.00
C LEU A 48 24.50 -6.87 -1.31
N ALA A 49 25.79 -7.19 -1.21
CA ALA A 49 26.72 -7.10 -2.32
C ALA A 49 26.15 -7.85 -3.54
N ARG A 50 25.85 -7.08 -4.61
CA ARG A 50 25.41 -7.63 -5.89
C ARG A 50 26.48 -8.58 -6.43
N PRO A 51 26.11 -9.73 -7.01
CA PRO A 51 27.01 -10.45 -7.90
C PRO A 51 27.46 -9.50 -9.00
N LEU A 52 28.77 -9.30 -9.11
CA LEU A 52 29.40 -8.48 -10.14
C LEU A 52 29.08 -9.08 -11.53
N ASN A 53 28.62 -8.22 -12.46
CA ASN A 53 28.51 -8.44 -13.91
C ASN A 53 27.31 -9.24 -14.49
N ARG A 54 26.06 -8.94 -14.08
CA ARG A 54 24.90 -9.15 -14.99
C ARG A 54 24.46 -7.82 -15.58
N LEU A 55 24.38 -7.70 -16.91
CA LEU A 55 23.70 -6.55 -17.51
C LEU A 55 22.22 -6.64 -17.15
N GLY A 56 21.58 -5.52 -16.81
CA GLY A 56 20.16 -5.52 -16.47
C GLY A 56 19.24 -6.06 -17.58
N SER A 57 19.69 -6.00 -18.84
CA SER A 57 18.99 -6.62 -19.96
C SER A 57 18.94 -8.15 -19.87
N ASP A 58 19.96 -8.79 -19.30
CA ASP A 58 20.05 -10.24 -19.17
C ASP A 58 19.07 -10.74 -18.10
N VAL A 59 18.94 -10.00 -16.99
CA VAL A 59 17.91 -10.24 -15.97
C VAL A 59 16.51 -10.21 -16.60
N VAL A 60 16.21 -9.18 -17.39
CA VAL A 60 14.89 -9.08 -18.06
C VAL A 60 14.68 -10.21 -19.07
N ALA A 61 15.73 -10.65 -19.77
CA ALA A 61 15.66 -11.78 -20.69
C ALA A 61 15.38 -13.11 -19.96
N GLU A 62 16.04 -13.36 -18.83
CA GLU A 62 15.85 -14.54 -17.99
C GLU A 62 14.43 -14.60 -17.41
N LEU A 63 13.97 -13.50 -16.81
CA LEU A 63 12.59 -13.40 -16.28
C LEU A 63 11.55 -13.56 -17.41
N GLY A 64 11.83 -12.98 -18.57
CA GLY A 64 11.00 -13.14 -19.75
C GLY A 64 10.93 -14.59 -20.23
N GLN A 65 12.04 -15.33 -20.18
CA GLN A 65 12.08 -16.75 -20.52
C GLN A 65 11.27 -17.59 -19.54
N ARG A 66 11.47 -17.39 -18.22
CA ARG A 66 10.69 -18.08 -17.16
C ARG A 66 9.18 -17.89 -17.35
N ARG A 67 8.76 -16.66 -17.71
CA ARG A 67 7.37 -16.37 -18.06
C ARG A 67 6.89 -17.22 -19.23
N VAL A 68 7.63 -17.28 -20.33
CA VAL A 68 7.24 -18.09 -21.50
C VAL A 68 7.17 -19.58 -21.17
N GLU A 69 8.07 -20.09 -20.34
CA GLU A 69 8.04 -21.48 -19.89
C GLU A 69 6.79 -21.80 -19.05
N SER A 70 6.33 -20.84 -18.25
CA SER A 70 5.13 -20.99 -17.43
C SER A 70 3.81 -20.92 -18.23
N ILE A 71 3.66 -19.93 -19.11
CA ILE A 71 2.37 -19.67 -19.81
C ILE A 71 2.34 -20.11 -21.28
N GLY A 72 3.47 -20.51 -21.86
CA GLY A 72 3.57 -20.79 -23.28
C GLY A 72 3.33 -19.54 -24.15
N CYS A 73 2.58 -19.71 -25.24
CA CYS A 73 2.29 -18.64 -26.18
C CYS A 73 1.25 -17.66 -25.60
N PRO A 74 1.57 -16.37 -25.41
CA PRO A 74 0.62 -15.40 -24.86
C PRO A 74 -0.55 -15.09 -25.81
N HIS A 75 -0.57 -15.61 -27.05
CA HIS A 75 -1.63 -15.38 -28.01
C HIS A 75 -2.72 -16.45 -28.01
N CYS A 76 -2.36 -17.71 -27.73
CA CYS A 76 -3.25 -18.86 -27.87
C CYS A 76 -3.00 -19.98 -26.85
N ASP A 77 -2.18 -19.69 -25.82
CA ASP A 77 -1.86 -20.56 -24.67
C ASP A 77 -1.20 -21.91 -24.99
N SER A 78 -0.92 -22.19 -26.28
CA SER A 78 -0.16 -23.34 -26.72
C SER A 78 1.25 -23.35 -26.13
N ARG A 79 1.67 -24.50 -25.62
CA ARG A 79 3.03 -24.75 -25.11
C ARG A 79 4.02 -25.16 -26.20
N ASP A 80 3.58 -25.38 -27.43
CA ASP A 80 4.47 -25.70 -28.55
C ASP A 80 5.10 -24.42 -29.12
N VAL A 81 6.12 -23.94 -28.40
CA VAL A 81 6.84 -22.70 -28.70
C VAL A 81 8.31 -23.01 -28.94
N VAL A 82 8.86 -22.46 -30.03
CA VAL A 82 10.27 -22.64 -30.39
C VAL A 82 11.02 -21.31 -30.34
N ARG A 83 12.30 -21.34 -29.99
CA ARG A 83 13.16 -20.16 -30.07
C ARG A 83 13.30 -19.71 -31.53
N TRP A 84 13.26 -18.39 -31.75
CA TRP A 84 13.26 -17.74 -33.06
C TRP A 84 14.23 -16.55 -33.08
N GLY A 85 15.45 -16.77 -32.60
CA GLY A 85 16.50 -15.76 -32.51
C GLY A 85 16.36 -14.80 -31.33
N LYS A 86 17.02 -13.64 -31.42
CA LYS A 86 17.07 -12.59 -30.38
C LYS A 86 16.84 -11.23 -31.02
N ALA A 87 16.12 -10.34 -30.34
CA ALA A 87 15.96 -8.94 -30.75
C ALA A 87 15.86 -8.02 -29.54
N SER A 88 16.48 -6.84 -29.62
CA SER A 88 16.46 -5.84 -28.55
C SER A 88 16.81 -6.41 -27.16
N ALA A 89 17.85 -7.24 -27.13
CA ALA A 89 18.34 -8.00 -25.98
C ALA A 89 17.43 -9.11 -25.43
N LEU A 90 16.29 -9.42 -26.06
CA LEU A 90 15.37 -10.47 -25.61
C LEU A 90 15.32 -11.67 -26.57
N PRO A 91 15.22 -12.90 -26.05
CA PRO A 91 14.84 -14.06 -26.86
C PRO A 91 13.49 -13.85 -27.54
N ARG A 92 13.41 -14.25 -28.81
CA ARG A 92 12.16 -14.33 -29.56
C ARG A 92 11.70 -15.77 -29.63
N TYR A 93 10.39 -15.94 -29.70
CA TYR A 93 9.73 -17.24 -29.81
C TYR A 93 8.74 -17.21 -30.97
N ARG A 94 8.51 -18.38 -31.57
CA ARG A 94 7.43 -18.62 -32.55
C ARG A 94 6.55 -19.75 -32.02
N CYS A 95 5.25 -19.51 -31.98
CA CYS A 95 4.27 -20.53 -31.61
C CYS A 95 3.94 -21.41 -32.82
N LYS A 96 3.95 -22.73 -32.69
CA LYS A 96 3.55 -23.64 -33.77
C LYS A 96 2.03 -23.72 -33.96
N GLY A 97 1.25 -23.47 -32.91
CA GLY A 97 -0.21 -23.44 -32.98
C GLY A 97 -0.74 -22.25 -33.78
N CYS A 98 -0.46 -21.01 -33.33
CA CYS A 98 -0.98 -19.80 -33.97
C CYS A 98 -0.01 -19.12 -34.97
N GLN A 99 1.20 -19.67 -35.15
CA GLN A 99 2.23 -19.16 -36.08
C GLN A 99 2.75 -17.73 -35.79
N ARG A 100 2.31 -17.09 -34.71
CA ARG A 100 2.74 -15.74 -34.32
C ARG A 100 4.09 -15.76 -33.61
N THR A 101 4.87 -14.70 -33.79
CA THR A 101 6.11 -14.47 -33.03
C THR A 101 5.88 -13.58 -31.83
N PHE A 102 6.58 -13.85 -30.73
CA PHE A 102 6.47 -13.08 -29.49
C PHE A 102 7.81 -13.08 -28.72
N ASN A 103 7.88 -12.34 -27.62
CA ASN A 103 8.96 -12.42 -26.62
C ASN A 103 8.35 -12.49 -25.22
N GLY A 104 9.19 -12.66 -24.19
CA GLY A 104 8.73 -12.78 -22.80
C GLY A 104 7.89 -11.60 -22.29
N LEU A 105 8.03 -10.41 -22.89
CA LEU A 105 7.26 -9.22 -22.53
C LEU A 105 5.98 -9.03 -23.35
N THR A 106 5.72 -9.87 -24.36
CA THR A 106 4.51 -9.74 -25.19
C THR A 106 3.24 -9.85 -24.35
N LYS A 107 2.28 -8.96 -24.63
CA LYS A 107 1.04 -8.73 -23.86
C LYS A 107 1.22 -8.33 -22.40
N THR A 108 2.40 -7.84 -22.02
CA THR A 108 2.62 -7.27 -20.69
C THR A 108 2.62 -5.74 -20.73
N PRO A 109 2.33 -5.08 -19.61
CA PRO A 109 2.63 -3.68 -19.41
C PRO A 109 4.12 -3.35 -19.43
N LEU A 110 5.06 -4.21 -19.80
CA LEU A 110 6.46 -3.82 -20.12
C LEU A 110 6.81 -3.99 -21.61
N ALA A 111 5.87 -4.48 -22.44
CA ALA A 111 6.04 -4.58 -23.89
C ALA A 111 6.50 -3.25 -24.52
N GLY A 112 7.54 -3.32 -25.36
CA GLY A 112 8.05 -2.19 -26.13
C GLY A 112 8.88 -1.17 -25.34
N LEU A 113 9.06 -1.31 -24.02
CA LEU A 113 9.96 -0.42 -23.29
C LEU A 113 11.42 -0.67 -23.69
N ARG A 114 12.15 0.44 -23.83
CA ARG A 114 13.59 0.47 -24.08
C ARG A 114 14.36 0.53 -22.76
N MET A 115 15.69 0.50 -22.85
CA MET A 115 16.63 0.66 -21.72
C MET A 115 16.43 -0.41 -20.62
N LYS A 116 16.38 -1.68 -21.03
CA LYS A 116 16.13 -2.82 -20.13
C LYS A 116 17.25 -2.99 -19.09
N ASP A 117 18.46 -2.60 -19.46
CA ASP A 117 19.63 -2.47 -18.61
C ASP A 117 19.40 -1.58 -17.37
N LYS A 118 18.51 -0.57 -17.47
CA LYS A 118 18.18 0.36 -16.39
C LYS A 118 17.02 -0.10 -15.50
N TRP A 119 16.32 -1.18 -15.86
CA TRP A 119 15.13 -1.63 -15.14
C TRP A 119 15.42 -2.17 -13.72
N PRO A 120 16.54 -2.85 -13.45
CA PRO A 120 16.88 -3.23 -12.07
C PRO A 120 17.02 -2.01 -11.14
N ALA A 121 17.66 -0.92 -11.61
CA ALA A 121 17.76 0.32 -10.84
C ALA A 121 16.39 1.00 -10.64
N GLN A 122 15.51 0.91 -11.63
CA GLN A 122 14.12 1.38 -11.50
C GLN A 122 13.33 0.55 -10.49
N ALA A 123 13.46 -0.78 -10.51
CA ALA A 123 12.81 -1.67 -9.56
C ALA A 123 13.32 -1.42 -8.13
N GLU A 124 14.62 -1.24 -7.95
CA GLU A 124 15.22 -0.83 -6.67
C GLU A 124 14.67 0.53 -6.19
N ALA A 125 14.52 1.51 -7.07
CA ALA A 125 13.87 2.78 -6.74
C ALA A 125 12.39 2.63 -6.32
N MET A 126 11.71 1.61 -6.86
CA MET A 126 10.34 1.27 -6.48
C MET A 126 10.29 0.53 -5.13
N ILE A 127 11.27 -0.30 -4.82
CA ILE A 127 11.38 -0.95 -3.51
C ILE A 127 11.61 0.11 -2.42
N ASP A 128 12.53 1.04 -2.67
CA ASP A 128 12.87 2.13 -1.74
C ASP A 128 11.76 3.19 -1.58
N GLY A 129 10.72 3.17 -2.44
CA GLY A 129 9.64 4.16 -2.40
C GLY A 129 10.06 5.59 -2.73
N VAL A 130 11.16 5.79 -3.47
CA VAL A 130 11.70 7.15 -3.72
C VAL A 130 10.81 7.99 -4.65
N SER A 131 11.03 9.30 -4.64
CA SER A 131 10.35 10.22 -5.56
C SER A 131 10.73 9.95 -7.03
N ILE A 132 9.89 10.39 -7.97
CA ILE A 132 10.16 10.22 -9.42
C ILE A 132 11.47 10.91 -9.81
N ALA A 133 11.76 12.07 -9.25
CA ALA A 133 13.01 12.79 -9.52
C ALA A 133 14.25 12.00 -9.04
N LYS A 134 14.17 11.37 -7.87
CA LYS A 134 15.24 10.49 -7.37
C LYS A 134 15.39 9.24 -8.24
N ALA A 135 14.28 8.62 -8.63
CA ALA A 135 14.28 7.46 -9.52
C ALA A 135 14.89 7.80 -10.90
N ALA A 136 14.51 8.95 -11.48
CA ALA A 136 15.06 9.46 -12.74
C ALA A 136 16.58 9.66 -12.67
N LYS A 137 17.07 10.30 -11.59
CA LYS A 137 18.51 10.45 -11.35
C LYS A 137 19.22 9.10 -11.18
N ARG A 138 18.64 8.18 -10.41
CA ARG A 138 19.22 6.84 -10.17
C ARG A 138 19.32 6.01 -11.45
N CYS A 139 18.31 6.09 -12.31
CA CYS A 139 18.28 5.35 -13.57
C CYS A 139 18.97 6.10 -14.71
N ASP A 140 19.42 7.34 -14.49
CA ASP A 140 19.94 8.21 -15.54
C ASP A 140 18.96 8.33 -16.73
N VAL A 141 17.72 8.74 -16.44
CA VAL A 141 16.68 8.94 -17.47
C VAL A 141 15.94 10.24 -17.23
N ASP A 142 15.25 10.73 -18.27
CA ASP A 142 14.36 11.88 -18.12
C ASP A 142 13.24 11.62 -17.10
N TYR A 143 12.83 12.67 -16.40
CA TYR A 143 11.77 12.62 -15.40
C TYR A 143 10.48 12.00 -15.95
N THR A 144 10.09 12.35 -17.17
CA THR A 144 8.87 11.82 -17.80
C THR A 144 8.99 10.33 -18.14
N THR A 145 10.21 9.86 -18.44
CA THR A 145 10.50 8.45 -18.65
C THR A 145 10.33 7.67 -17.35
N ALA A 146 10.95 8.13 -16.26
CA ALA A 146 10.79 7.51 -14.93
C ALA A 146 9.33 7.51 -14.46
N PHE A 147 8.58 8.58 -14.71
CA PHE A 147 7.15 8.65 -14.42
C PHE A 147 6.34 7.61 -15.19
N ARG A 148 6.58 7.49 -16.50
CA ARG A 148 5.91 6.49 -17.35
C ARG A 148 6.28 5.07 -16.92
N TRP A 149 7.55 4.80 -16.65
CA TRP A 149 8.02 3.50 -16.18
C TRP A 149 7.35 3.08 -14.89
N ARG A 150 7.28 3.97 -13.89
CA ARG A 150 6.57 3.68 -12.63
C ARG A 150 5.17 3.13 -12.88
N HIS A 151 4.37 3.82 -13.70
CA HIS A 151 3.00 3.40 -13.95
C HIS A 151 2.90 2.14 -14.82
N ARG A 152 3.83 1.94 -15.76
CA ARG A 152 3.95 0.72 -16.56
C ARG A 152 4.27 -0.49 -15.67
N PHE A 153 5.22 -0.36 -14.73
CA PHE A 153 5.61 -1.42 -13.79
C PHE A 153 4.48 -1.80 -12.84
N LEU A 154 3.71 -0.80 -12.38
CA LEU A 154 2.61 -1.03 -11.44
C LEU A 154 1.33 -1.55 -12.07
N ALA A 155 1.19 -1.48 -13.40
CA ALA A 155 -0.06 -1.82 -14.07
C ALA A 155 -0.49 -3.28 -13.85
N SER A 156 0.44 -4.24 -13.93
CA SER A 156 0.15 -5.65 -13.61
C SER A 156 -0.10 -5.84 -12.12
N LEU A 157 0.76 -5.24 -11.28
CA LEU A 157 0.72 -5.37 -9.82
C LEU A 157 -0.55 -4.78 -9.19
N ALA A 158 -1.19 -3.81 -9.84
CA ALA A 158 -2.48 -3.28 -9.41
C ALA A 158 -3.56 -4.37 -9.32
N GLY A 159 -3.52 -5.33 -10.25
CA GLY A 159 -4.44 -6.46 -10.34
C GLY A 159 -3.96 -7.74 -9.65
N ASP A 160 -2.66 -7.86 -9.33
CA ASP A 160 -2.12 -9.02 -8.62
C ASP A 160 -2.66 -9.09 -7.19
N LYS A 161 -3.59 -10.02 -6.96
CA LYS A 161 -4.39 -10.16 -5.75
C LYS A 161 -4.60 -11.65 -5.46
N PRO A 162 -4.82 -12.04 -4.20
CA PRO A 162 -5.18 -13.41 -3.88
C PRO A 162 -6.54 -13.77 -4.51
N GLU A 163 -6.66 -15.00 -5.00
CA GLU A 163 -7.92 -15.54 -5.51
C GLU A 163 -8.95 -15.73 -4.39
N ALA A 164 -8.47 -16.15 -3.21
CA ALA A 164 -9.25 -16.27 -1.99
C ALA A 164 -8.40 -15.90 -0.77
N LEU A 165 -9.06 -15.39 0.28
CA LEU A 165 -8.47 -15.24 1.61
C LEU A 165 -8.81 -16.45 2.48
N SER A 166 -7.95 -16.79 3.44
CA SER A 166 -8.09 -18.02 4.23
C SER A 166 -8.38 -17.77 5.70
N GLY A 167 -9.21 -18.62 6.32
CA GLY A 167 -9.46 -18.58 7.76
C GLY A 167 -10.10 -17.27 8.24
N ILE A 168 -9.51 -16.67 9.28
CA ILE A 168 -9.98 -15.39 9.84
C ILE A 168 -9.54 -14.25 8.92
N VAL A 169 -10.51 -13.47 8.46
CA VAL A 169 -10.30 -12.33 7.56
C VAL A 169 -10.73 -11.05 8.26
N GLU A 170 -9.84 -10.09 8.34
CA GLU A 170 -10.13 -8.74 8.85
C GLU A 170 -10.45 -7.82 7.68
N GLY A 171 -11.57 -7.11 7.73
CA GLY A 171 -11.96 -6.13 6.72
C GLY A 171 -12.35 -4.80 7.35
N ASP A 172 -11.81 -3.71 6.79
CA ASP A 172 -12.11 -2.36 7.22
C ASP A 172 -11.86 -1.36 6.06
N GLU A 173 -12.51 -0.21 6.12
CA GLU A 173 -12.29 0.86 5.16
C GLU A 173 -11.31 1.90 5.66
N THR A 174 -10.53 2.43 4.72
CA THR A 174 -9.69 3.59 4.95
C THR A 174 -9.95 4.67 3.92
N PHE A 175 -9.60 5.90 4.27
CA PHE A 175 -9.92 7.06 3.45
C PHE A 175 -8.66 7.77 3.01
N ILE A 176 -8.59 8.06 1.71
CA ILE A 176 -7.51 8.80 1.08
C ILE A 176 -8.08 10.07 0.45
N LEU A 177 -7.44 11.20 0.72
CA LEU A 177 -7.91 12.48 0.22
C LEU A 177 -7.86 12.52 -1.32
N GLU A 178 -8.97 12.90 -1.93
CA GLU A 178 -9.12 13.06 -3.37
C GLU A 178 -8.11 14.08 -3.91
N SER A 179 -7.43 13.67 -4.96
CA SER A 179 -6.36 14.46 -5.54
C SER A 179 -6.38 14.38 -7.06
N PHE A 180 -6.38 15.55 -7.68
CA PHE A 180 -6.31 15.74 -9.13
C PHE A 180 -4.88 16.06 -9.58
N LYS A 181 -3.87 15.59 -8.84
CA LYS A 181 -2.45 15.86 -9.14
C LYS A 181 -2.12 15.55 -10.61
N GLY A 182 -1.53 16.53 -11.29
CA GLY A 182 -1.20 16.44 -12.72
C GLY A 182 -2.33 16.80 -13.68
N LYS A 183 -3.55 17.08 -13.20
CA LYS A 183 -4.65 17.62 -14.03
C LYS A 183 -4.51 19.14 -14.13
N ARG A 184 -4.60 19.70 -15.34
CA ARG A 184 -4.49 21.16 -15.59
C ARG A 184 -5.83 21.87 -15.73
N SER A 185 -6.90 21.16 -16.12
CA SER A 185 -8.24 21.72 -16.37
C SER A 185 -9.35 20.76 -15.94
N GLY A 186 -10.61 21.23 -15.89
CA GLY A 186 -11.78 20.42 -15.58
C GLY A 186 -11.79 19.83 -14.17
N MET A 187 -11.28 20.57 -13.18
CA MET A 187 -11.35 20.18 -11.77
C MET A 187 -12.61 20.77 -11.14
N PRO A 188 -13.32 20.02 -10.27
CA PRO A 188 -14.54 20.50 -9.60
C PRO A 188 -14.27 21.57 -8.53
N ARG A 189 -13.00 21.87 -8.25
CA ARG A 189 -12.54 22.84 -7.26
C ARG A 189 -11.18 23.42 -7.68
N LYS A 190 -10.78 24.53 -7.06
CA LYS A 190 -9.44 25.12 -7.23
C LYS A 190 -8.34 24.11 -6.86
N ALA A 191 -7.20 24.25 -7.53
CA ALA A 191 -6.04 23.41 -7.28
C ALA A 191 -5.54 23.58 -5.83
N ARG A 192 -5.24 22.46 -5.17
CA ARG A 192 -4.57 22.47 -3.86
C ARG A 192 -3.06 22.59 -4.06
N LYS A 193 -2.39 23.25 -3.13
CA LYS A 193 -0.93 23.13 -2.95
C LYS A 193 -0.59 21.74 -2.35
N ARG A 194 0.70 21.41 -2.29
CA ARG A 194 1.26 20.08 -1.92
C ARG A 194 0.55 19.45 -0.71
N GLY A 195 0.09 18.20 -0.85
CA GLY A 195 -0.41 17.38 0.27
C GLY A 195 -1.55 18.00 1.10
N GLY A 196 -2.41 18.81 0.46
CA GLY A 196 -3.45 19.60 1.13
C GLY A 196 -4.36 18.82 2.08
N LYS A 197 -5.12 19.54 2.90
CA LYS A 197 -6.07 18.97 3.87
C LYS A 197 -7.49 18.94 3.30
N SER A 198 -8.35 18.08 3.85
CA SER A 198 -9.80 18.12 3.61
C SER A 198 -10.35 19.46 4.06
N ALA A 199 -11.34 20.00 3.34
CA ALA A 199 -12.03 21.23 3.73
C ALA A 199 -12.85 21.06 5.02
N LYS A 200 -13.32 19.83 5.30
CA LYS A 200 -14.11 19.50 6.49
C LYS A 200 -13.33 18.56 7.41
N ARG A 201 -13.53 18.70 8.73
CA ARG A 201 -13.12 17.73 9.75
C ARG A 201 -14.01 16.47 9.61
N GLY A 202 -13.42 15.28 9.63
CA GLY A 202 -14.14 14.01 9.44
C GLY A 202 -14.24 13.54 7.98
N ILE A 203 -15.01 12.47 7.76
CA ILE A 203 -15.27 11.90 6.43
C ILE A 203 -16.09 12.91 5.62
N SER A 204 -15.63 13.22 4.42
CA SER A 204 -16.27 14.18 3.51
C SER A 204 -16.33 13.61 2.09
N ALA A 205 -17.07 14.26 1.19
CA ALA A 205 -17.10 13.89 -0.23
C ALA A 205 -15.71 13.97 -0.91
N GLU A 206 -14.73 14.60 -0.26
CA GLU A 206 -13.36 14.68 -0.75
C GLU A 206 -12.51 13.48 -0.32
N GLN A 207 -13.06 12.53 0.44
CA GLN A 207 -12.37 11.34 0.88
C GLN A 207 -12.76 10.17 -0.02
N ILE A 208 -11.76 9.52 -0.61
CA ILE A 208 -11.93 8.35 -1.44
C ILE A 208 -11.90 7.11 -0.53
N PRO A 209 -13.01 6.36 -0.43
CA PRO A 209 -13.04 5.13 0.34
C PRO A 209 -12.20 4.05 -0.35
N VAL A 210 -11.39 3.36 0.44
CA VAL A 210 -10.61 2.19 0.05
C VAL A 210 -10.97 1.08 1.01
N ILE A 211 -11.54 -0.01 0.52
CA ILE A 211 -11.72 -1.23 1.31
C ILE A 211 -10.40 -1.99 1.33
N VAL A 212 -10.02 -2.53 2.49
CA VAL A 212 -8.94 -3.50 2.62
C VAL A 212 -9.49 -4.72 3.34
N ALA A 213 -9.18 -5.91 2.83
CA ALA A 213 -9.40 -7.17 3.53
C ALA A 213 -8.08 -7.95 3.61
N ARG A 214 -7.80 -8.54 4.75
CA ARG A 214 -6.53 -9.23 5.02
C ARG A 214 -6.76 -10.44 5.89
N ASP A 215 -6.18 -11.57 5.53
CA ASP A 215 -6.18 -12.75 6.38
C ASP A 215 -5.03 -12.76 7.41
N ARG A 216 -5.09 -13.72 8.35
CA ARG A 216 -4.05 -13.89 9.38
C ARG A 216 -2.70 -14.34 8.84
N TYR A 217 -2.69 -14.96 7.66
CA TYR A 217 -1.46 -15.40 6.99
C TYR A 217 -0.75 -14.25 6.25
N GLY A 218 -1.42 -13.10 6.11
CA GLY A 218 -0.87 -11.88 5.56
C GLY A 218 -1.32 -11.58 4.13
N ALA A 219 -2.07 -12.48 3.48
CA ALA A 219 -2.63 -12.20 2.17
C ALA A 219 -3.62 -11.04 2.28
N THR A 220 -3.49 -10.07 1.38
CA THR A 220 -4.22 -8.81 1.44
C THR A 220 -4.86 -8.52 0.09
N THR A 221 -6.11 -8.08 0.08
CA THR A 221 -6.77 -7.47 -1.08
C THR A 221 -7.25 -6.08 -0.71
N ASP A 222 -7.37 -5.21 -1.72
CA ASP A 222 -7.82 -3.83 -1.54
C ASP A 222 -8.55 -3.32 -2.77
N ALA A 223 -9.45 -2.34 -2.62
CA ALA A 223 -10.05 -1.69 -3.77
C ALA A 223 -10.43 -0.24 -3.46
N VAL A 224 -10.24 0.63 -4.45
CA VAL A 224 -10.83 1.97 -4.45
C VAL A 224 -12.32 1.81 -4.71
N LEU A 225 -13.16 2.22 -3.76
CA LEU A 225 -14.60 2.12 -3.90
C LEU A 225 -15.17 3.38 -4.59
N PRO A 226 -16.04 3.24 -5.59
CA PRO A 226 -16.76 4.38 -6.17
C PRO A 226 -17.64 5.08 -5.13
N ARG A 227 -18.24 4.29 -4.22
CA ARG A 227 -19.04 4.74 -3.07
C ARG A 227 -18.89 3.75 -1.93
N LEU A 228 -19.01 4.22 -0.70
CA LEU A 228 -19.06 3.34 0.48
C LEU A 228 -20.47 2.73 0.59
N ASN A 229 -20.68 1.61 -0.10
CA ASN A 229 -21.94 0.88 -0.07
C ASN A 229 -21.73 -0.62 -0.32
N ARG A 230 -22.75 -1.42 0.01
CA ARG A 230 -22.71 -2.88 -0.15
C ARG A 230 -22.35 -3.31 -1.57
N VAL A 231 -22.87 -2.66 -2.60
CA VAL A 231 -22.64 -3.02 -4.01
C VAL A 231 -21.15 -2.90 -4.36
N SER A 232 -20.52 -1.79 -3.96
CA SER A 232 -19.10 -1.55 -4.23
C SER A 232 -18.21 -2.51 -3.45
N ILE A 233 -18.55 -2.80 -2.19
CA ILE A 233 -17.82 -3.80 -1.38
C ILE A 233 -18.00 -5.21 -1.96
N THR A 234 -19.21 -5.57 -2.39
CA THR A 234 -19.48 -6.87 -3.02
C THR A 234 -18.67 -7.04 -4.29
N ALA A 235 -18.56 -6.00 -5.12
CA ALA A 235 -17.72 -6.04 -6.32
C ALA A 235 -16.22 -6.14 -6.00
N ALA A 236 -15.78 -5.68 -4.83
CA ALA A 236 -14.38 -5.68 -4.43
C ALA A 236 -13.95 -6.97 -3.71
N LEU A 237 -14.81 -7.53 -2.86
CA LEU A 237 -14.50 -8.65 -1.96
C LEU A 237 -15.24 -9.94 -2.30
N GLY A 238 -16.28 -9.89 -3.13
CA GLY A 238 -17.05 -11.07 -3.52
C GLY A 238 -16.17 -12.11 -4.22
N GLY A 239 -16.31 -13.37 -3.84
CA GLY A 239 -15.50 -14.48 -4.33
C GLY A 239 -14.14 -14.61 -3.62
N ILE A 240 -13.57 -13.51 -3.13
CA ILE A 240 -12.30 -13.50 -2.39
C ILE A 240 -12.54 -13.79 -0.90
N VAL A 241 -13.58 -13.17 -0.33
CA VAL A 241 -14.07 -13.45 1.03
C VAL A 241 -15.40 -14.18 0.87
N THR A 242 -15.49 -15.37 1.43
CA THR A 242 -16.58 -16.32 1.22
C THR A 242 -17.13 -16.83 2.56
N SER A 243 -18.18 -17.64 2.52
CA SER A 243 -18.75 -18.28 3.71
C SER A 243 -17.80 -19.28 4.38
N ALA A 244 -16.67 -19.62 3.75
CA ALA A 244 -15.60 -20.40 4.37
C ALA A 244 -14.72 -19.58 5.34
N ASN A 245 -14.89 -18.26 5.40
CA ASN A 245 -14.11 -17.37 6.25
C ASN A 245 -14.82 -16.99 7.55
N GLU A 246 -14.05 -16.62 8.56
CA GLU A 246 -14.52 -15.94 9.77
C GLU A 246 -14.18 -14.45 9.66
N PHE A 247 -15.17 -13.61 9.35
CA PHE A 247 -14.95 -12.22 8.96
C PHE A 247 -15.05 -11.23 10.13
N CYS A 248 -13.97 -10.52 10.43
CA CYS A 248 -13.91 -9.49 11.48
C CYS A 248 -14.01 -8.08 10.89
N CYS A 249 -14.91 -7.24 11.40
CA CYS A 249 -15.07 -5.84 10.96
C CYS A 249 -15.48 -4.90 12.09
N ASP A 250 -15.40 -3.58 11.84
CA ASP A 250 -15.73 -2.51 12.81
C ASP A 250 -17.24 -2.24 12.98
N GLY A 251 -18.09 -2.95 12.23
CA GLY A 251 -19.55 -2.77 12.25
C GLY A 251 -20.10 -1.77 11.24
N GLY A 252 -19.28 -1.27 10.30
CA GLY A 252 -19.74 -0.42 9.20
C GLY A 252 -20.97 -0.99 8.47
N THR A 253 -22.00 -0.17 8.23
CA THR A 253 -23.27 -0.65 7.66
C THR A 253 -23.08 -1.35 6.32
N ALA A 254 -22.20 -0.82 5.46
CA ALA A 254 -21.95 -1.38 4.13
C ALA A 254 -21.23 -2.73 4.19
N ILE A 255 -20.20 -2.86 5.03
CA ILE A 255 -19.38 -4.08 5.16
C ILE A 255 -20.19 -5.20 5.83
N VAL A 256 -20.97 -4.87 6.87
CA VAL A 256 -21.89 -5.81 7.53
C VAL A 256 -22.98 -6.27 6.57
N ALA A 257 -23.55 -5.38 5.77
CA ALA A 257 -24.56 -5.74 4.79
C ALA A 257 -24.00 -6.64 3.66
N PHE A 258 -22.72 -6.48 3.29
CA PHE A 258 -22.03 -7.39 2.39
C PHE A 258 -21.93 -8.80 3.00
N ALA A 259 -21.35 -8.90 4.20
CA ALA A 259 -21.10 -10.18 4.86
C ALA A 259 -22.40 -10.95 5.11
N ARG A 260 -23.44 -10.27 5.62
CA ARG A 260 -24.78 -10.87 5.82
C ARG A 260 -25.39 -11.38 4.51
N ARG A 261 -25.30 -10.61 3.43
CA ARG A 261 -25.88 -11.00 2.13
C ARG A 261 -25.14 -12.19 1.51
N ALA A 262 -23.84 -12.31 1.76
CA ALA A 262 -23.00 -13.40 1.28
C ALA A 262 -23.00 -14.62 2.21
N GLY A 263 -23.71 -14.58 3.34
CA GLY A 263 -23.76 -15.69 4.31
C GLY A 263 -22.42 -15.95 5.00
N ILE A 264 -21.62 -14.90 5.21
CA ILE A 264 -20.27 -15.02 5.80
C ILE A 264 -20.39 -14.91 7.33
N PRO A 265 -19.87 -15.90 8.10
CA PRO A 265 -19.72 -15.76 9.55
C PRO A 265 -19.02 -14.44 9.91
N THR A 266 -19.65 -13.61 10.75
CA THR A 266 -19.21 -12.22 10.98
C THR A 266 -19.08 -11.91 12.47
N HIS A 267 -17.92 -11.35 12.83
CA HIS A 267 -17.59 -10.82 14.16
C HIS A 267 -17.51 -9.30 14.08
N ILE A 268 -18.50 -8.62 14.65
CA ILE A 268 -18.54 -7.16 14.72
C ILE A 268 -17.84 -6.72 15.99
N LEU A 269 -16.79 -5.91 15.85
CA LEU A 269 -15.90 -5.54 16.95
C LEU A 269 -15.99 -4.04 17.23
N PRO A 270 -16.30 -3.63 18.47
CA PRO A 270 -16.46 -2.21 18.81
C PRO A 270 -15.13 -1.43 18.76
N MET A 271 -15.17 -0.21 18.23
CA MET A 271 -14.08 0.77 18.31
C MET A 271 -13.85 1.28 19.74
N PRO A 272 -12.61 1.49 20.21
CA PRO A 272 -11.43 0.62 20.16
C PRO A 272 -11.40 -0.22 21.46
N GLY A 273 -12.00 -1.40 21.44
CA GLY A 273 -11.92 -2.33 22.57
C GLY A 273 -10.68 -3.18 22.47
N LYS A 274 -9.98 -3.43 23.60
CA LYS A 274 -9.04 -4.54 23.70
C LYS A 274 -9.73 -5.82 23.18
N PRO A 275 -9.01 -6.75 22.51
CA PRO A 275 -9.61 -8.01 22.08
C PRO A 275 -10.41 -8.62 23.22
N ASN A 276 -11.59 -9.15 22.92
CA ASN A 276 -12.41 -9.82 23.93
C ASN A 276 -11.54 -10.91 24.58
N PRO A 277 -11.30 -10.89 25.91
CA PRO A 277 -10.49 -11.91 26.55
C PRO A 277 -10.97 -13.34 26.32
N GLN A 278 -12.27 -13.52 26.05
CA GLN A 278 -12.89 -14.81 25.75
C GLN A 278 -12.74 -15.23 24.27
N ALA A 279 -12.41 -14.30 23.38
CA ALA A 279 -12.18 -14.56 21.96
C ALA A 279 -11.07 -13.64 21.42
N PRO A 280 -9.82 -13.80 21.92
CA PRO A 280 -8.72 -12.87 21.61
C PRO A 280 -8.34 -12.88 20.12
N ASP A 281 -8.68 -13.95 19.41
CA ASP A 281 -8.38 -14.14 17.99
C ASP A 281 -9.30 -13.35 17.05
N PHE A 282 -10.38 -12.73 17.55
CA PHE A 282 -11.23 -11.84 16.76
C PHE A 282 -10.88 -10.38 17.04
N HIS A 283 -10.14 -9.76 16.11
CA HIS A 283 -9.71 -8.37 16.17
C HIS A 283 -9.49 -7.81 14.77
N ILE A 284 -9.50 -6.48 14.61
CA ILE A 284 -9.18 -5.77 13.36
C ILE A 284 -7.80 -5.08 13.38
N ASN A 285 -6.91 -5.52 14.28
CA ASN A 285 -5.61 -4.87 14.47
C ASN A 285 -4.67 -5.02 13.26
N ASN A 286 -4.72 -6.11 12.49
CA ASN A 286 -3.82 -6.31 11.36
C ASN A 286 -4.21 -5.40 10.20
N VAL A 287 -5.51 -5.29 9.89
CA VAL A 287 -6.00 -4.37 8.85
C VAL A 287 -5.76 -2.92 9.25
N ASN A 288 -5.94 -2.56 10.53
CA ASN A 288 -5.62 -1.23 11.05
C ASN A 288 -4.12 -0.91 11.00
N ALA A 289 -3.27 -1.87 11.35
CA ALA A 289 -1.82 -1.71 11.23
C ALA A 289 -1.41 -1.53 9.75
N TYR A 290 -2.04 -2.28 8.83
CA TYR A 290 -1.84 -2.10 7.40
C TYR A 290 -2.30 -0.71 6.92
N HIS A 291 -3.45 -0.22 7.36
CA HIS A 291 -3.91 1.15 7.07
C HIS A 291 -2.90 2.20 7.51
N GLY A 292 -2.34 2.06 8.71
CA GLY A 292 -1.28 2.92 9.23
C GLY A 292 -0.05 2.92 8.32
N ARG A 293 0.49 1.73 8.01
CA ARG A 293 1.66 1.57 7.13
C ARG A 293 1.41 2.11 5.72
N LEU A 294 0.24 1.87 5.14
CA LEU A 294 -0.14 2.40 3.83
C LEU A 294 -0.13 3.93 3.84
N LYS A 295 -0.80 4.56 4.82
CA LYS A 295 -0.89 6.03 4.91
C LYS A 295 0.47 6.66 5.14
N GLU A 296 1.28 6.08 6.02
CA GLU A 296 2.65 6.52 6.28
C GLU A 296 3.53 6.42 5.03
N TRP A 297 3.49 5.28 4.36
CA TRP A 297 4.21 5.04 3.12
C TRP A 297 3.77 5.99 1.98
N LEU A 298 2.50 6.45 1.98
CA LEU A 298 2.02 7.41 0.99
C LEU A 298 2.49 8.86 1.24
N ARG A 299 2.92 9.20 2.47
CA ARG A 299 3.29 10.58 2.85
C ARG A 299 4.36 11.20 1.94
N PRO A 300 5.46 10.52 1.58
CA PRO A 300 6.54 11.10 0.76
C PRO A 300 6.08 11.48 -0.65
N PHE A 301 4.96 10.94 -1.15
CA PHE A 301 4.44 11.30 -2.47
C PHE A 301 3.69 12.64 -2.48
N HIS A 302 3.42 13.24 -1.30
CA HIS A 302 2.71 14.51 -1.15
C HIS A 302 1.38 14.56 -1.92
N GLY A 303 0.60 13.48 -1.80
CA GLY A 303 -0.63 13.25 -2.55
C GLY A 303 -0.38 12.49 -3.85
N VAL A 304 -1.20 11.47 -4.06
CA VAL A 304 -1.27 10.66 -5.29
C VAL A 304 -2.51 11.08 -6.07
N ALA A 305 -2.47 11.08 -7.41
CA ALA A 305 -3.67 11.34 -8.18
C ALA A 305 -4.68 10.19 -7.98
N THR A 306 -5.96 10.47 -7.72
CA THR A 306 -6.98 9.44 -7.46
C THR A 306 -7.04 8.40 -8.57
N LYS A 307 -6.92 8.83 -9.84
CA LYS A 307 -6.87 7.93 -11.01
C LYS A 307 -5.73 6.91 -10.98
N ASN A 308 -4.66 7.19 -10.24
CA ASN A 308 -3.50 6.32 -10.09
C ASN A 308 -3.52 5.54 -8.78
N LEU A 309 -4.50 5.76 -7.91
CA LEU A 309 -4.54 5.13 -6.59
C LEU A 309 -4.50 3.59 -6.66
N PRO A 310 -5.21 2.91 -7.58
CA PRO A 310 -5.10 1.45 -7.70
C PRO A 310 -3.67 0.95 -7.91
N ASN A 311 -2.86 1.66 -8.70
CA ASN A 311 -1.44 1.32 -8.91
C ASN A 311 -0.64 1.41 -7.61
N TYR A 312 -0.91 2.41 -6.77
CA TYR A 312 -0.21 2.61 -5.51
C TYR A 312 -0.65 1.61 -4.43
N LEU A 313 -1.92 1.21 -4.43
CA LEU A 313 -2.40 0.14 -3.56
C LEU A 313 -1.73 -1.19 -3.93
N GLY A 314 -1.71 -1.54 -5.22
CA GLY A 314 -0.99 -2.70 -5.72
C GLY A 314 0.50 -2.67 -5.40
N TRP A 315 1.14 -1.50 -5.51
CA TRP A 315 2.53 -1.30 -5.10
C TRP A 315 2.73 -1.63 -3.61
N ARG A 316 1.92 -1.05 -2.72
CA ARG A 316 2.05 -1.30 -1.28
C ARG A 316 1.81 -2.76 -0.94
N ARG A 317 0.77 -3.35 -1.52
CA ARG A 317 0.41 -4.76 -1.34
C ARG A 317 1.55 -5.69 -1.80
N THR A 318 2.18 -5.38 -2.93
CA THR A 318 3.34 -6.14 -3.44
C THR A 318 4.52 -6.10 -2.46
N LEU A 319 4.84 -4.91 -1.92
CA LEU A 319 5.92 -4.77 -0.92
C LEU A 319 5.62 -5.54 0.36
N GLU A 320 4.35 -5.60 0.77
CA GLU A 320 3.94 -6.37 1.96
C GLU A 320 4.03 -7.89 1.73
N ALA A 321 3.61 -8.36 0.56
CA ALA A 321 3.63 -9.78 0.23
C ALA A 321 5.05 -10.33 0.04
N LEU A 322 5.93 -9.57 -0.62
CA LEU A 322 7.34 -9.96 -0.82
C LEU A 322 8.22 -9.71 0.41
N GLY A 323 7.78 -8.84 1.31
CA GLY A 323 8.45 -8.58 2.58
C GLY A 323 9.83 -7.92 2.43
N GLN A 324 10.67 -8.08 3.47
CA GLN A 324 11.95 -7.36 3.58
C GLN A 324 13.06 -7.89 2.66
N LYS A 325 12.92 -9.11 2.12
CA LYS A 325 13.93 -9.76 1.27
C LYS A 325 13.67 -9.55 -0.22
N ILE A 326 12.77 -8.63 -0.57
CA ILE A 326 12.41 -8.32 -1.94
C ILE A 326 13.65 -7.90 -2.75
N MET A 327 13.85 -8.54 -3.90
CA MET A 327 14.88 -8.18 -4.85
C MET A 327 14.28 -7.43 -6.05
N PRO A 328 15.07 -6.61 -6.77
CA PRO A 328 14.63 -5.95 -7.99
C PRO A 328 13.99 -6.91 -9.01
N ASP A 329 14.54 -8.12 -9.11
CA ASP A 329 14.11 -9.16 -10.04
C ASP A 329 12.69 -9.64 -9.72
N ASP A 330 12.33 -9.81 -8.45
CA ASP A 330 10.97 -10.16 -8.02
C ASP A 330 9.96 -9.10 -8.45
N PHE A 331 10.34 -7.83 -8.30
CA PHE A 331 9.49 -6.71 -8.67
C PHE A 331 9.31 -6.61 -10.20
N ILE A 332 10.38 -6.87 -10.97
CA ILE A 332 10.30 -6.95 -12.44
C ILE A 332 9.43 -8.13 -12.87
N PHE A 333 9.57 -9.28 -12.20
CA PHE A 333 8.76 -10.47 -12.49
C PHE A 333 7.28 -10.20 -12.24
N GLY A 334 6.97 -9.53 -11.13
CA GLY A 334 5.63 -9.01 -10.85
C GLY A 334 5.11 -8.05 -11.92
N ALA A 335 5.95 -7.10 -12.37
CA ALA A 335 5.58 -6.16 -13.41
C ALA A 335 5.28 -6.82 -14.78
N ILE A 336 5.87 -7.98 -15.09
CA ILE A 336 5.56 -8.77 -16.29
C ILE A 336 4.38 -9.75 -16.10
N GLY A 337 3.67 -9.67 -14.98
CA GLY A 337 2.46 -10.43 -14.72
C GLY A 337 2.68 -11.75 -13.98
N PHE A 338 3.68 -11.78 -13.09
CA PHE A 338 3.89 -12.86 -12.12
C PHE A 338 4.11 -12.22 -10.76
N GLY A 339 3.09 -11.54 -10.23
CA GLY A 339 3.18 -10.94 -8.90
C GLY A 339 3.19 -11.99 -7.79
N PRO A 340 3.45 -11.61 -6.54
CA PRO A 340 3.54 -12.55 -5.41
C PRO A 340 2.31 -13.46 -5.28
N TYR A 341 1.11 -12.98 -5.60
CA TYR A 341 -0.10 -13.81 -5.50
C TYR A 341 -0.25 -14.77 -6.68
N GLN A 342 0.11 -14.35 -7.90
CA GLN A 342 0.15 -15.25 -9.06
C GLN A 342 1.28 -16.29 -9.00
N GLN A 343 2.41 -15.96 -8.38
CA GLN A 343 3.52 -16.91 -8.19
C GLN A 343 3.15 -18.04 -7.22
N SER A 344 2.29 -17.76 -6.24
CA SER A 344 1.85 -18.74 -5.24
C SER A 344 0.80 -19.72 -5.78
N ALA A 345 0.25 -19.45 -6.97
CA ALA A 345 -0.77 -20.27 -7.63
C ALA A 345 -0.19 -21.22 -8.70
N LEU A 346 1.13 -21.20 -8.92
CA LEU A 346 1.86 -22.04 -9.89
C LEU A 346 2.49 -23.25 -9.22
#